data_AF-A0A1I2IBM6-F1
#
_entry.id   AF-A0A1I2IBM6-F1
#
_cell.length_a   1.000
_cell.length_b   1.000
_cell.length_c   1.000
_cell.angle_alpha   90.00
_cell.angle_beta   90.00
_cell.angle_gamma   90.00
#
_symmetry.space_group_name_H-M   'P 1'
#
loop_
_entity.id
_entity.type
_entity.pdbx_description
1 polymer ?
#
loop_
_entity_poly.entity_id
_entity_poly.type
_entity_poly.pdbx_seq_one_letter_code
_entity_poly.pdbx_strand_id
1 'polypeptide(L)'
;MTIQLNSDIKKIFICALSLIIFLSFASCGKNIAFQKSSVVPAAQGKVSVKKDSNKNNSIKIEITNLAEVTRLQPSKNVYVVWMETEDSVVKNIGQIKSDTGFMSSKLKASFETVTSFEPVKIFITAEDNADVQYPGMQLVLTTNKF
;
A
#
# COMPACT_ATOMS: atom_id res chain seq x y z
N MET A 1 -24.67 -47.16 -13.90
CA MET A 1 -25.79 -46.34 -14.42
C MET A 1 -25.20 -45.00 -14.88
N THR A 2 -24.92 -44.89 -16.18
CA THR A 2 -24.33 -43.69 -16.80
C THR A 2 -25.46 -42.71 -17.14
N ILE A 3 -25.53 -41.59 -16.43
CA ILE A 3 -26.52 -40.54 -16.69
C ILE A 3 -26.07 -39.79 -17.94
N GLN A 4 -26.77 -39.99 -19.08
CA GLN A 4 -26.55 -39.19 -20.28
C GLN A 4 -27.34 -37.89 -20.19
N LEU A 5 -26.63 -36.78 -19.97
CA LEU A 5 -27.21 -35.43 -19.97
C LEU A 5 -27.54 -34.99 -21.41
N ASN A 6 -28.80 -34.56 -21.63
CA ASN A 6 -29.29 -34.02 -22.90
C ASN A 6 -28.45 -32.80 -23.35
N SER A 7 -28.27 -32.62 -24.66
CA SER A 7 -27.49 -31.54 -25.29
C SER A 7 -27.94 -30.15 -24.80
N ASP A 8 -29.25 -29.94 -24.63
CA ASP A 8 -29.79 -28.66 -24.16
C ASP A 8 -29.50 -28.42 -22.67
N ILE A 9 -29.50 -29.49 -21.86
CA ILE A 9 -29.11 -29.40 -20.44
C ILE A 9 -27.62 -29.08 -20.33
N LYS A 10 -26.77 -29.65 -21.19
CA LYS A 10 -25.34 -29.30 -21.26
C LYS A 10 -25.13 -27.83 -21.63
N LYS A 11 -25.89 -27.29 -22.60
CA LYS A 11 -25.82 -25.86 -22.98
C LYS A 11 -26.24 -24.96 -21.81
N ILE A 12 -27.31 -25.30 -21.10
CA ILE A 12 -27.75 -24.55 -19.91
C ILE A 12 -26.68 -24.58 -18.82
N PHE A 13 -26.07 -25.75 -18.56
CA PHE A 13 -24.96 -25.85 -17.59
C PHE A 13 -23.73 -25.05 -18.01
N ILE A 14 -23.37 -25.05 -19.31
CA ILE A 14 -22.25 -24.26 -19.84
C ILE A 14 -22.55 -22.76 -19.69
N CYS A 15 -23.77 -22.31 -19.98
CA CYS A 15 -24.19 -20.92 -19.80
C CYS A 15 -24.24 -20.49 -18.32
N ALA A 16 -24.68 -21.39 -17.43
CA ALA A 16 -24.68 -21.12 -15.99
C ALA A 16 -23.26 -21.02 -15.44
N LEU A 17 -22.36 -21.91 -15.88
CA LEU A 17 -20.96 -21.90 -15.47
C LEU A 17 -20.21 -20.67 -15.99
N SER A 18 -20.49 -20.23 -17.23
CA SER A 18 -19.91 -18.99 -17.76
C SER A 18 -20.41 -17.76 -17.00
N LEU A 19 -21.69 -17.70 -16.62
CA LEU A 19 -22.25 -16.58 -15.86
C LEU A 19 -21.63 -16.46 -14.45
N ILE A 20 -21.40 -17.58 -13.76
CA ILE A 20 -20.75 -17.61 -12.43
C ILE A 20 -19.30 -17.11 -12.49
N ILE A 21 -18.58 -17.41 -13.58
CA ILE A 21 -17.20 -16.92 -13.79
C ILE A 21 -17.17 -15.38 -13.93
N PHE A 22 -18.19 -14.78 -14.56
CA PHE A 22 -18.26 -13.33 -14.73
C PHE A 22 -18.54 -12.57 -13.41
N LEU A 23 -19.14 -13.20 -12.40
CA LEU A 23 -19.44 -12.57 -11.11
C LEU A 23 -18.23 -12.46 -10.15
N SER A 24 -17.06 -13.01 -10.52
CA SER A 24 -15.94 -13.21 -9.60
C SER A 24 -14.92 -12.05 -9.48
N PHE A 25 -15.15 -10.89 -10.10
CA PHE A 25 -14.11 -9.83 -10.20
C PHE A 25 -14.40 -8.50 -9.48
N ALA A 26 -15.18 -8.51 -8.39
CA ALA A 26 -15.34 -7.32 -7.54
C ALA A 26 -14.29 -7.26 -6.41
N SER A 27 -13.00 -7.16 -6.74
CA SER A 27 -11.97 -6.83 -5.74
C SER A 27 -11.93 -5.31 -5.55
N CYS A 28 -12.59 -4.82 -4.49
CA CYS A 28 -12.57 -3.41 -4.11
C CYS A 28 -11.29 -3.12 -3.31
N GLY A 29 -10.25 -2.61 -3.98
CA GLY A 29 -9.05 -2.09 -3.35
C GLY A 29 -8.96 -0.58 -3.52
N LYS A 30 -8.58 0.15 -2.46
CA LYS A 30 -8.34 1.60 -2.53
C LYS A 30 -6.93 1.85 -3.04
N ASN A 31 -6.79 2.71 -4.05
CA ASN A 31 -5.49 3.15 -4.55
C ASN A 31 -5.44 4.67 -4.50
N ILE A 32 -4.50 5.24 -3.76
CA ILE A 32 -4.35 6.69 -3.61
C ILE A 32 -2.90 7.10 -3.90
N ALA A 33 -2.72 8.21 -4.60
CA ALA A 33 -1.40 8.79 -4.80
C ALA A 33 -0.97 9.60 -3.57
N PHE A 34 0.34 9.69 -3.34
CA PHE A 34 0.87 10.69 -2.42
C PHE A 34 0.68 12.10 -2.99
N GLN A 35 0.44 13.06 -2.10
CA GLN A 35 0.46 14.48 -2.42
C GLN A 35 1.90 14.92 -2.75
N LYS A 36 2.00 16.04 -3.48
CA LYS A 36 3.30 16.63 -3.82
C LYS A 36 4.04 17.03 -2.55
N SER A 37 5.25 16.53 -2.39
CA SER A 37 6.12 16.85 -1.25
C SER A 37 6.79 18.22 -1.42
N SER A 38 6.90 18.97 -0.32
CA SER A 38 7.79 20.13 -0.23
C SER A 38 9.24 19.75 0.06
N VAL A 39 9.48 18.59 0.69
CA VAL A 39 10.81 18.10 1.09
C VAL A 39 11.49 17.34 -0.05
N VAL A 40 10.73 16.52 -0.78
CA VAL A 40 11.21 15.72 -1.91
C VAL A 40 10.31 15.90 -3.15
N PRO A 41 10.33 17.07 -3.82
CA PRO A 41 9.36 17.40 -4.88
C PRO A 41 9.34 16.46 -6.09
N ALA A 42 10.43 15.74 -6.34
CA ALA A 42 10.53 14.77 -7.43
C ALA A 42 9.88 13.42 -7.10
N ALA A 43 9.69 13.11 -5.80
CA ALA A 43 9.18 11.82 -5.35
C ALA A 43 7.73 11.64 -5.78
N GLN A 44 7.45 10.46 -6.33
CA GLN A 44 6.12 10.06 -6.77
C GLN A 44 5.84 8.69 -6.18
N GLY A 45 4.63 8.48 -5.68
CA GLY A 45 4.26 7.19 -5.15
C GLY A 45 2.77 7.04 -4.93
N LYS A 46 2.39 5.82 -4.61
CA LYS A 46 1.00 5.43 -4.37
C LYS A 46 0.93 4.46 -3.20
N VAL A 47 -0.24 4.45 -2.56
CA VAL A 47 -0.62 3.52 -1.52
C VAL A 47 -1.82 2.71 -2.01
N SER A 48 -1.70 1.40 -1.95
CA SER A 48 -2.75 0.43 -2.23
C SER A 48 -3.19 -0.21 -0.92
N VAL A 49 -4.47 -0.10 -0.60
CA VAL A 49 -5.09 -0.76 0.57
C VAL A 49 -6.09 -1.78 0.06
N LYS A 50 -5.92 -3.05 0.45
CA LYS A 50 -6.82 -4.14 0.10
C LYS A 50 -7.22 -4.89 1.36
N LYS A 51 -8.52 -5.15 1.50
CA LYS A 51 -9.03 -6.00 2.57
C LYS A 51 -8.89 -7.47 2.16
N ASP A 52 -8.29 -8.28 3.01
CA ASP A 52 -8.13 -9.72 2.82
C ASP A 52 -9.38 -10.50 3.29
N SER A 53 -9.39 -11.82 3.08
CA SER A 53 -10.48 -12.68 3.52
C SER A 53 -10.67 -12.74 5.04
N ASN A 54 -9.63 -12.38 5.80
CA ASN A 54 -9.63 -12.33 7.26
C ASN A 54 -10.01 -10.95 7.80
N LYS A 55 -10.47 -10.04 6.92
CA LYS A 55 -10.81 -8.64 7.22
C LYS A 55 -9.63 -7.78 7.68
N ASN A 56 -8.39 -8.22 7.46
CA ASN A 56 -7.22 -7.39 7.64
C ASN A 56 -6.97 -6.53 6.40
N ASN A 57 -6.36 -5.38 6.60
CA ASN A 57 -5.96 -4.45 5.56
C ASN A 57 -4.49 -4.71 5.19
N SER A 58 -4.27 -5.16 3.96
CA SER A 58 -2.95 -5.21 3.33
C SER A 58 -2.65 -3.84 2.73
N ILE A 59 -1.57 -3.23 3.22
CA ILE A 59 -1.09 -1.92 2.79
C ILE A 59 0.18 -2.13 1.99
N LYS A 60 0.18 -1.63 0.76
CA LYS A 60 1.33 -1.64 -0.13
C LYS A 60 1.66 -0.23 -0.58
N ILE A 61 2.93 0.13 -0.51
CA ILE A 61 3.45 1.45 -0.89
C ILE A 61 4.55 1.26 -1.93
N GLU A 62 4.45 2.01 -3.02
CA GLU A 62 5.47 2.05 -4.08
C GLU A 62 5.84 3.51 -4.34
N ILE A 63 7.15 3.81 -4.29
CA ILE A 63 7.69 5.16 -4.46
C ILE A 63 8.84 5.13 -5.44
N THR A 64 8.90 6.14 -6.30
CA THR A 64 9.99 6.42 -7.23
C THR A 64 10.49 7.85 -7.01
N ASN A 65 11.73 8.11 -7.44
CA ASN A 65 12.40 9.41 -7.25
C ASN A 65 12.47 9.88 -5.79
N LEU A 66 12.46 8.95 -4.83
CA LEU A 66 12.65 9.25 -3.40
C LEU A 66 14.12 9.59 -3.14
N ALA A 67 14.39 10.80 -2.63
CA ALA A 67 15.74 11.19 -2.26
C ALA A 67 16.28 10.29 -1.14
N GLU A 68 17.59 10.06 -1.13
CA GLU A 68 18.25 9.39 0.00
C GLU A 68 18.03 10.17 1.28
N VAL A 69 17.68 9.47 2.36
CA VAL A 69 17.31 10.08 3.64
C VAL A 69 18.45 10.91 4.26
N THR A 70 19.70 10.50 4.02
CA THR A 70 20.91 11.22 4.46
C THR A 70 21.16 12.51 3.69
N ARG A 71 20.54 12.69 2.51
CA ARG A 71 20.65 13.89 1.68
C ARG A 71 19.60 14.94 2.00
N LEU A 72 18.66 14.64 2.90
CA LEU A 72 17.66 15.60 3.37
C LEU A 72 18.30 16.69 4.22
N GLN A 73 17.55 17.78 4.42
CA GLN A 73 17.92 18.89 5.28
C GLN A 73 16.78 19.16 6.28
N PRO A 74 16.98 18.94 7.59
CA PRO A 74 18.15 18.27 8.18
C PRO A 74 18.28 16.82 7.69
N SER A 75 19.51 16.30 7.76
CA SER A 75 19.80 14.90 7.41
C SER A 75 19.21 13.94 8.45
N LYS A 76 18.76 12.77 8.01
CA LYS A 76 18.12 11.73 8.81
C LYS A 76 18.61 10.34 8.41
N ASN A 77 18.23 9.32 9.18
CA ASN A 77 18.74 7.95 9.00
C ASN A 77 17.74 7.00 8.35
N VAL A 78 16.43 7.21 8.55
CA VAL A 78 15.41 6.27 8.11
C VAL A 78 14.10 6.97 7.73
N TYR A 79 13.38 6.40 6.78
CA TYR A 79 12.01 6.78 6.50
C TYR A 79 11.06 5.86 7.27
N VAL A 80 10.21 6.45 8.12
CA VAL A 80 9.20 5.73 8.90
C VAL A 80 7.82 5.96 8.29
N VAL A 81 7.07 4.88 8.15
CA VAL A 81 5.71 4.88 7.63
C VAL A 81 4.72 4.91 8.79
N TRP A 82 3.79 5.84 8.70
CA TRP A 82 2.76 6.07 9.69
C TRP A 82 1.38 5.87 9.10
N MET A 83 0.47 5.37 9.94
CA MET A 83 -0.93 5.20 9.64
C MET A 83 -1.80 5.92 10.66
N GLU A 84 -2.68 6.78 10.18
CA GLU A 84 -3.81 7.29 10.96
C GLU A 84 -4.99 6.32 10.79
N THR A 85 -5.55 5.89 11.91
CA THR A 85 -6.71 4.98 11.96
C THR A 85 -8.02 5.76 12.06
N GLU A 86 -9.16 5.10 11.90
CA GLU A 86 -10.50 5.70 12.07
C GLU A 86 -10.69 6.34 13.45
N ASP A 87 -10.08 5.75 14.49
CA ASP A 87 -10.08 6.28 15.86
C ASP A 87 -9.13 7.48 16.06
N SER A 88 -8.61 8.06 14.97
CA SER A 88 -7.62 9.16 14.98
C SER A 88 -6.31 8.82 15.68
N VAL A 89 -6.03 7.53 15.89
CA VAL A 89 -4.75 7.05 16.46
C VAL A 89 -3.72 6.93 15.34
N VAL A 90 -2.55 7.54 15.55
CA VAL A 90 -1.38 7.42 14.68
C VAL A 90 -0.53 6.25 15.15
N LYS A 91 -0.18 5.34 14.23
CA LYS A 91 0.64 4.16 14.49
C LYS A 91 1.84 4.11 13.55
N ASN A 92 3.02 3.82 14.11
CA ASN A 92 4.19 3.41 13.33
C ASN A 92 3.91 2.02 12.76
N ILE A 93 3.92 1.88 11.44
CA ILE A 93 3.66 0.59 10.77
C ILE A 93 4.94 -0.04 10.21
N GLY A 94 6.08 0.63 10.32
CA GLY A 94 7.40 0.15 9.94
C GLY A 94 8.22 1.18 9.17
N GLN A 95 9.37 0.74 8.68
CA GLN A 95 10.30 1.58 7.91
C GLN A 95 10.35 1.18 6.44
N ILE A 96 10.65 2.15 5.58
CA ILE A 96 10.90 1.89 4.17
C ILE A 96 12.31 1.32 4.00
N LYS A 97 12.42 0.20 3.28
CA LYS A 97 13.71 -0.30 2.81
C LYS A 97 14.02 0.38 1.48
N SER A 98 14.95 1.33 1.50
CA SER A 98 15.53 1.84 0.26
C SER A 98 16.55 0.84 -0.25
N ASP A 99 16.44 0.45 -1.51
CA ASP A 99 17.47 -0.38 -2.14
C ASP A 99 18.75 0.47 -2.21
N THR A 100 19.78 0.13 -1.43
CA THR A 100 21.05 0.91 -1.34
C THR A 100 22.23 0.24 -2.05
N GLY A 101 22.00 -0.84 -2.81
CA GLY A 101 23.06 -1.54 -3.54
C GLY A 101 23.68 -0.72 -4.69
N PHE A 102 24.92 -1.04 -5.07
CA PHE A 102 25.63 -0.41 -6.19
C PHE A 102 24.92 -0.57 -7.56
N MET A 103 24.06 -1.60 -7.68
CA MET A 103 23.12 -1.84 -8.79
C MET A 103 21.64 -1.56 -8.42
N SER A 104 21.39 -0.88 -7.31
CA SER A 104 20.03 -0.47 -6.95
C SER A 104 19.50 0.52 -7.98
N SER A 105 18.21 0.40 -8.30
CA SER A 105 17.46 1.49 -8.90
C SER A 105 17.41 2.65 -7.91
N LYS A 106 18.48 3.47 -7.93
CA LYS A 106 18.63 4.70 -7.15
C LYS A 106 17.28 5.41 -7.17
N LEU A 107 16.76 5.74 -5.99
CA LEU A 107 15.52 6.47 -5.79
C LEU A 107 14.19 5.66 -5.84
N LYS A 108 14.20 4.33 -5.84
CA LYS A 108 12.97 3.54 -5.63
C LYS A 108 12.88 3.01 -4.20
N ALA A 109 11.64 2.89 -3.73
CA ALA A 109 11.35 2.35 -2.40
C ALA A 109 10.01 1.62 -2.41
N SER A 110 9.93 0.52 -1.67
CA SER A 110 8.71 -0.24 -1.47
C SER A 110 8.51 -0.59 0.00
N PHE A 111 7.25 -0.75 0.38
CA PHE A 111 6.87 -1.14 1.73
C PHE A 111 5.55 -1.92 1.67
N GLU A 112 5.48 -3.01 2.41
CA GLU A 112 4.28 -3.86 2.50
C GLU A 112 4.06 -4.28 3.95
N THR A 113 2.82 -4.18 4.42
CA THR A 113 2.41 -4.65 5.74
C THR A 113 0.95 -5.06 5.76
N VAL A 114 0.54 -5.72 6.84
CA VAL A 114 -0.84 -6.10 7.10
C VAL A 114 -1.25 -5.60 8.48
N THR A 115 -2.48 -5.13 8.60
CA THR A 115 -3.01 -4.60 9.86
C THR A 115 -4.49 -4.90 10.01
N SER A 116 -4.96 -5.13 11.24
CA SER A 116 -6.38 -5.27 11.53
C SER A 116 -7.12 -3.92 11.64
N PHE A 117 -6.38 -2.81 11.72
CA PHE A 117 -6.97 -1.47 11.82
C PHE A 117 -7.34 -0.93 10.43
N GLU A 118 -8.38 -0.10 10.36
CA GLU A 118 -8.76 0.58 9.11
C GLU A 118 -7.92 1.86 8.92
N PRO A 119 -7.14 1.98 7.84
CA PRO A 119 -6.36 3.18 7.57
C PRO A 119 -7.26 4.30 7.01
N VAL A 120 -7.17 5.49 7.60
CA VAL A 120 -7.78 6.73 7.08
C VAL A 120 -6.77 7.58 6.33
N LYS A 121 -5.49 7.51 6.70
CA LYS A 121 -4.42 8.26 6.03
C LYS A 121 -3.08 7.57 6.24
N ILE A 122 -2.22 7.59 5.21
CA ILE A 122 -0.83 7.14 5.31
C ILE A 122 0.10 8.32 5.07
N PHE A 123 1.18 8.39 5.85
CA PHE A 123 2.23 9.37 5.65
C PHE A 123 3.59 8.84 6.05
N ILE A 124 4.65 9.51 5.59
CA ILE A 124 6.04 9.11 5.77
C ILE A 124 6.80 10.29 6.34
N THR A 125 7.58 10.04 7.38
CA THR A 125 8.50 11.00 7.96
C THR A 125 9.95 10.53 7.82
N ALA A 126 10.89 11.46 7.89
CA ALA A 126 12.30 11.16 8.02
C ALA A 126 12.72 11.27 9.49
N GLU A 127 13.31 10.21 10.02
CA GLU A 127 13.60 10.03 11.44
C GLU A 127 15.06 9.60 11.68
N ASP A 128 15.54 9.80 12.90
CA ASP A 128 16.87 9.34 13.32
C ASP A 128 16.88 7.84 13.67
N ASN A 129 15.73 7.30 14.12
CA ASN A 129 15.55 5.91 14.52
C ASN A 129 14.22 5.36 13.97
N ALA A 130 14.16 4.04 13.74
CA ALA A 130 12.97 3.41 13.19
C ALA A 130 11.87 3.15 14.23
N ASP A 131 12.26 2.88 15.48
CA ASP A 131 11.36 2.46 16.56
C ASP A 131 10.76 3.64 17.36
N VAL A 132 10.66 4.81 16.71
CA VAL A 132 10.06 6.00 17.31
C VAL A 132 8.56 5.80 17.54
N GLN A 133 8.09 6.27 18.70
CA GLN A 133 6.69 6.15 19.11
C GLN A 133 5.80 7.27 18.56
N TYR A 134 6.40 8.39 18.18
CA TYR A 134 5.72 9.57 17.67
C TYR A 134 6.42 10.07 16.41
N PRO A 135 5.66 10.57 15.42
CA PRO A 135 6.23 11.13 14.21
C PRO A 135 7.00 12.42 14.53
N GLY A 136 8.18 12.54 13.94
CA GLY A 136 8.98 13.75 13.93
C GLY A 136 8.40 14.83 13.02
N MET A 137 9.10 15.96 12.96
CA MET A 137 8.62 17.16 12.27
C MET A 137 8.82 17.14 10.75
N GLN A 138 9.68 16.26 10.24
CA GLN A 138 10.05 16.24 8.83
C GLN A 138 9.11 15.31 8.05
N LEU A 139 7.92 15.85 7.71
CA LEU A 139 6.95 15.17 6.86
C LEU A 139 7.43 15.12 5.41
N VAL A 140 7.58 13.90 4.88
CA VAL A 140 8.17 13.65 3.55
C VAL A 140 7.08 13.44 2.52
N LEU A 141 6.14 12.53 2.78
CA LEU A 141 5.03 12.22 1.86
C LEU A 141 3.77 11.98 2.66
N THR A 142 2.62 12.32 2.10
CA THR A 142 1.32 12.11 2.76
C THR A 142 0.22 11.93 1.73
N THR A 143 -0.77 11.08 2.02
CA THR A 143 -1.93 10.88 1.15
C THR A 143 -3.05 11.86 1.52
N ASN A 144 -4.04 12.01 0.63
CA ASN A 144 -5.37 12.43 1.07
C ASN A 144 -5.97 11.37 2.01
N LYS A 145 -7.08 11.71 2.67
CA LYS A 145 -7.87 10.72 3.39
C LYS A 145 -8.52 9.72 2.40
N PHE A 146 -8.61 8.45 2.80
CA PHE A 146 -9.18 7.36 2.00
C PHE A 146 -10.72 7.35 1.95
#